data_AF-A0A7S3HU08-F1
#
_entry.id   AF-A0A7S3HU08-F1
#
_cell.length_a   1.000
_cell.length_b   1.000
_cell.length_c   1.000
_cell.angle_alpha   90.00
_cell.angle_beta   90.00
_cell.angle_gamma   90.00
#
_symmetry.space_group_name_H-M   'P 1'
#
loop_
_entity.id
_entity.type
_entity.pdbx_description
1 polymer ?
#
loop_
_entity_poly.entity_id
_entity_poly.type
_entity_poly.pdbx_seq_one_letter_code
_entity_poly.pdbx_strand_id
1 'polypeptide(L)'
;ADPEQKKFVADAIISNPVSYAHVHCAEALGIPLHLMFPQPWTPTKAFPHPLSCLSYQQGWSAENYISYQLVDSMLWMSFERQINAFRTTILGLEPLRVG
;
A
#
# COMPACT_ATOMS: atom_id res chain seq x y z
N ALA A 1 -16.39 -3.25 -27.97
CA ALA A 1 -16.91 -2.39 -26.90
C ALA A 1 -17.79 -1.34 -27.55
N ASP A 2 -18.95 -1.05 -26.96
CA ASP A 2 -19.87 -0.02 -27.47
C ASP A 2 -19.16 1.34 -27.49
N PRO A 3 -19.03 2.01 -28.66
CA PRO A 3 -18.36 3.30 -28.76
C PRO A 3 -19.04 4.42 -27.95
N GLU A 4 -20.31 4.25 -27.56
CA GLU A 4 -21.05 5.23 -26.75
C GLU A 4 -20.97 4.98 -25.24
N GLN A 5 -20.37 3.87 -24.80
CA GLN A 5 -20.26 3.58 -23.36
C GLN A 5 -19.18 4.45 -22.72
N LYS A 6 -19.62 5.54 -22.06
CA LYS A 6 -18.76 6.44 -21.30
C LYS A 6 -17.90 5.63 -20.32
N LYS A 7 -16.57 5.79 -20.43
CA LYS A 7 -15.62 5.13 -19.53
C LYS A 7 -15.90 5.55 -18.08
N PHE A 8 -15.78 4.61 -17.15
CA PHE A 8 -15.89 4.89 -15.73
C PHE A 8 -14.79 5.87 -15.31
N VAL A 9 -15.17 6.88 -14.52
CA VAL A 9 -14.27 7.84 -13.89
C VAL A 9 -14.63 7.84 -12.41
N ALA A 10 -13.68 7.46 -11.56
CA ALA A 10 -13.86 7.46 -10.11
C ALA A 10 -13.55 8.84 -9.53
N ASP A 11 -14.29 9.27 -8.51
CA ASP A 11 -13.99 10.46 -7.72
C ASP A 11 -13.07 10.17 -6.51
N ALA A 12 -13.02 8.91 -6.07
CA ALA A 12 -12.19 8.45 -4.95
C ALA A 12 -11.90 6.94 -5.04
N ILE A 13 -10.83 6.50 -4.40
CA ILE A 13 -10.50 5.09 -4.22
C ILE A 13 -10.61 4.71 -2.74
N ILE A 14 -11.30 3.62 -2.43
CA ILE A 14 -11.23 2.94 -1.13
C ILE A 14 -10.55 1.61 -1.35
N SER A 15 -9.43 1.37 -0.67
CA SER A 15 -8.66 0.14 -0.86
C SER A 15 -8.05 -0.35 0.43
N ASN A 16 -7.64 -1.61 0.43
CA ASN A 16 -6.83 -2.17 1.49
C ASN A 16 -5.33 -1.98 1.19
N PRO A 17 -4.48 -1.90 2.22
CA PRO A 17 -3.05 -1.68 2.03
C PRO A 17 -2.37 -2.86 1.31
N VAL A 18 -2.88 -4.08 1.46
CA VAL A 18 -2.33 -5.28 0.81
C VAL A 18 -2.49 -5.28 -0.72
N SER A 19 -3.33 -4.41 -1.29
CA SER A 19 -3.47 -4.27 -2.74
C SER A 19 -2.23 -3.66 -3.42
N TYR A 20 -1.44 -2.86 -2.69
CA TYR A 20 -0.20 -2.17 -3.10
C TYR A 20 -0.25 -1.21 -4.32
N ALA A 21 -0.99 -1.52 -5.39
CA ALA A 21 -1.08 -0.71 -6.61
C ALA A 21 -1.95 0.56 -6.48
N HIS A 22 -2.87 0.55 -5.51
CA HIS A 22 -3.91 1.57 -5.33
C HIS A 22 -3.36 2.99 -5.11
N VAL A 23 -2.24 3.14 -4.42
CA VAL A 23 -1.56 4.45 -4.25
C VAL A 23 -1.12 5.02 -5.59
N HIS A 24 -0.56 4.17 -6.47
CA HIS A 24 -0.09 4.60 -7.78
C HIS A 24 -1.24 4.89 -8.74
N CYS A 25 -2.33 4.13 -8.66
CA CYS A 25 -3.55 4.45 -9.40
C CYS A 25 -4.14 5.81 -8.97
N ALA A 26 -4.17 6.09 -7.67
CA ALA A 26 -4.65 7.37 -7.14
C ALA A 26 -3.76 8.55 -7.58
N GLU A 27 -2.43 8.36 -7.59
CA GLU A 27 -1.47 9.32 -8.12
C GLU A 27 -1.70 9.61 -9.61
N ALA A 28 -1.84 8.57 -10.44
CA ALA A 28 -2.07 8.72 -11.88
C ALA A 28 -3.41 9.39 -12.21
N LEU A 29 -4.45 9.14 -11.41
CA LEU A 29 -5.79 9.69 -11.61
C LEU A 29 -5.98 11.06 -10.95
N GLY A 30 -5.13 11.44 -9.99
CA GLY A 30 -5.27 12.69 -9.24
C GLY A 30 -6.47 12.72 -8.28
N ILE A 31 -6.87 11.57 -7.74
CA ILE A 31 -8.07 11.43 -6.88
C ILE A 31 -7.71 10.95 -5.48
N PRO A 32 -8.51 11.27 -4.45
CA PRO A 32 -8.27 10.83 -3.08
C PRO A 32 -8.29 9.31 -2.92
N LEU A 33 -7.43 8.82 -2.03
CA LEU A 33 -7.34 7.42 -1.61
C LEU A 33 -7.62 7.31 -0.11
N HIS A 34 -8.56 6.46 0.27
CA HIS A 34 -8.83 6.06 1.64
C HIS A 34 -8.39 4.61 1.85
N LEU A 35 -7.46 4.38 2.79
CA LEU A 35 -7.05 3.05 3.18
C LEU A 35 -7.95 2.49 4.29
N MET A 36 -8.56 1.35 4.04
CA MET A 36 -9.41 0.64 4.99
C MET A 36 -8.97 -0.81 5.12
N PHE A 37 -8.79 -1.28 6.37
CA PHE A 37 -8.40 -2.66 6.62
C PHE A 37 -8.93 -3.16 7.97
N PRO A 38 -9.42 -4.41 8.05
CA PRO A 38 -9.91 -4.97 9.32
C PRO A 38 -8.78 -5.34 10.29
N GLN A 39 -7.53 -5.34 9.83
CA GLN A 39 -6.35 -5.58 10.65
C GLN A 39 -5.54 -4.30 10.82
N PRO A 40 -4.79 -4.15 11.91
CA PRO A 40 -3.92 -3.01 12.09
C PRO A 40 -2.81 -3.01 11.05
N TRP A 41 -2.65 -1.86 10.39
CA TRP A 41 -1.63 -1.65 9.35
C TRP A 41 -0.81 -0.37 9.58
N THR A 42 -1.15 0.41 10.60
CA THR A 42 -0.47 1.66 10.92
C THR A 42 0.52 1.45 12.07
N PRO A 43 1.78 1.94 11.96
CA PRO A 43 2.77 1.77 13.01
C PRO A 43 2.29 2.19 14.39
N THR A 44 2.42 1.28 15.36
CA THR A 44 2.05 1.52 16.76
C THR A 44 2.97 0.74 17.71
N LYS A 45 3.07 1.20 18.95
CA LYS A 45 3.81 0.52 20.02
C LYS A 45 2.95 -0.49 20.79
N ALA A 46 1.63 -0.49 20.60
CA ALA A 46 0.70 -1.27 21.41
C ALA A 46 0.65 -2.77 21.05
N PHE A 47 0.89 -3.12 19.78
CA PHE A 47 0.87 -4.51 19.30
C PHE A 47 1.71 -4.64 18.02
N PRO A 48 2.29 -5.82 17.75
CA PRO A 48 3.13 -6.03 16.57
C PRO A 48 2.31 -6.06 15.28
N HIS A 49 2.99 -5.86 14.15
CA HIS A 49 2.39 -6.00 12.83
C HIS A 49 1.90 -7.45 12.64
N PRO A 50 0.70 -7.70 12.08
CA PRO A 50 0.13 -9.05 11.94
C PRO A 50 1.02 -10.07 11.21
N LEU A 51 1.81 -9.59 10.24
CA LEU A 51 2.75 -10.40 9.45
C LEU A 51 4.18 -10.49 10.02
N SER A 52 4.46 -9.91 11.19
CA SER A 52 5.81 -9.91 11.77
C SER A 52 6.20 -11.20 12.50
N CYS A 53 5.23 -12.11 12.71
CA CYS A 53 5.40 -13.33 13.51
C CYS A 53 5.89 -13.09 14.97
N LEU A 54 5.89 -11.85 15.45
CA LEU A 54 6.21 -11.53 16.84
C LEU A 54 5.05 -11.94 17.76
N SER A 55 5.38 -12.42 18.95
CA SER A 55 4.38 -12.75 19.96
C SER A 55 3.75 -11.49 20.53
N TYR A 56 2.44 -11.51 20.78
CA TYR A 56 1.77 -10.41 21.46
C TYR A 56 2.24 -10.33 22.91
N GLN A 57 2.80 -9.18 23.28
CA GLN A 57 3.13 -8.83 24.66
C GLN A 57 2.31 -7.63 25.09
N GLN A 58 1.79 -7.67 26.33
CA GLN A 58 1.04 -6.54 26.88
C GLN A 58 1.98 -5.34 27.12
N GLY A 59 1.54 -4.15 26.71
CA GLY A 59 2.25 -2.90 26.96
C GLY A 59 2.83 -2.24 25.71
N TRP A 60 3.53 -1.12 25.92
CA TRP A 60 4.14 -0.33 24.85
C TRP A 60 5.55 -0.86 24.56
N SER A 61 5.79 -1.34 23.34
CA SER A 61 7.10 -1.84 22.91
C SER A 61 7.61 -1.10 21.68
N ALA A 62 8.91 -0.79 21.67
CA ALA A 62 9.58 -0.29 20.47
C ALA A 62 9.66 -1.35 19.36
N GLU A 63 9.76 -2.63 19.73
CA GLU A 63 9.79 -3.77 18.80
C GLU A 63 8.48 -3.85 18.00
N ASN A 64 7.33 -3.60 18.67
CA ASN A 64 6.03 -3.52 18.00
C ASN A 64 6.05 -2.46 16.90
N TYR A 65 6.58 -1.26 17.18
CA TYR A 65 6.65 -0.19 16.18
C TYR A 65 7.61 -0.53 15.03
N ILE A 66 8.77 -1.09 15.35
CA ILE A 66 9.78 -1.52 14.37
C ILE A 66 9.22 -2.62 13.46
N SER A 67 8.37 -3.50 13.98
CA SER A 67 7.79 -4.60 13.21
C SER A 67 6.99 -4.13 11.99
N TYR A 68 6.34 -2.96 12.04
CA TYR A 68 5.63 -2.38 10.89
C TYR A 68 6.62 -1.97 9.80
N GLN A 69 7.71 -1.29 10.17
CA GLN A 69 8.73 -0.86 9.22
C GLN A 69 9.43 -2.06 8.55
N LEU A 70 9.70 -3.12 9.32
CA LEU A 70 10.29 -4.35 8.78
C LEU A 70 9.36 -5.00 7.75
N VAL A 71 8.07 -5.12 8.08
CA VAL A 71 7.10 -5.71 7.15
C VAL A 71 6.92 -4.84 5.92
N ASP A 72 6.77 -3.52 6.07
CA ASP A 72 6.64 -2.59 4.95
C ASP A 72 7.86 -2.67 4.02
N SER A 73 9.08 -2.74 4.58
CA SER A 73 10.30 -2.89 3.80
C SER A 73 10.35 -4.22 3.05
N MET A 74 9.94 -5.31 3.72
CA MET A 74 9.86 -6.64 3.10
C MET A 74 8.86 -6.68 1.94
N LEU A 75 7.69 -6.07 2.12
CA LEU A 75 6.67 -5.95 1.08
C LEU A 75 7.19 -5.11 -0.09
N TRP A 76 7.82 -3.96 0.19
CA TRP A 76 8.40 -3.12 -0.86
C TRP A 76 9.45 -3.87 -1.67
N MET A 77 10.43 -4.51 -1.03
CA MET A 77 11.43 -5.32 -1.74
C MET A 77 10.81 -6.44 -2.59
N SER A 78 9.68 -6.99 -2.17
CA SER A 78 8.99 -8.06 -2.89
C SER A 78 8.26 -7.57 -4.15
N PHE A 79 7.74 -6.32 -4.13
CA PHE A 79 6.88 -5.78 -5.19
C PHE A 79 7.50 -4.67 -6.03
N GLU A 80 8.65 -4.12 -5.63
CA GLU A 80 9.30 -2.96 -6.25
C GLU A 80 9.36 -3.05 -7.78
N ARG A 81 9.87 -4.18 -8.31
CA ARG A 81 10.06 -4.36 -9.75
C ARG A 81 8.72 -4.34 -10.49
N GLN A 82 7.72 -5.04 -9.98
CA GLN A 82 6.40 -5.14 -10.60
C GLN A 82 5.69 -3.78 -10.55
N ILE A 83 5.83 -3.05 -9.45
CA ILE A 83 5.27 -1.72 -9.28
C ILE A 83 5.94 -0.72 -10.21
N ASN A 84 7.26 -0.70 -10.30
CA ASN A 84 7.96 0.21 -11.20
C ASN A 84 7.66 -0.08 -12.67
N ALA A 85 7.52 -1.36 -13.05
CA ALA A 85 7.03 -1.72 -14.38
C ALA A 85 5.59 -1.24 -14.61
N PHE A 86 4.68 -1.43 -13.65
CA PHE A 86 3.30 -0.97 -13.74
C PHE A 86 3.20 0.57 -13.86
N ARG A 87 3.95 1.30 -13.02
CA ARG A 87 4.03 2.77 -13.04
C ARG A 87 4.45 3.30 -14.41
N THR A 88 5.52 2.75 -14.97
CA THR A 88 6.10 3.27 -16.22
C THR A 88 5.35 2.81 -17.47
N THR A 89 4.92 1.56 -17.54
CA THR A 89 4.32 0.99 -18.76
C THR A 89 2.82 1.21 -18.89
N ILE A 90 2.10 1.30 -17.76
CA ILE A 90 0.63 1.41 -17.74
C ILE A 90 0.19 2.79 -17.28
N LEU A 91 0.76 3.30 -16.18
CA LEU A 91 0.30 4.55 -15.57
C LEU A 91 0.98 5.81 -16.12
N GLY A 92 2.08 5.67 -16.86
CA GLY A 92 2.86 6.82 -17.35
C GLY A 92 3.53 7.64 -16.24
N LEU A 93 3.76 7.04 -15.08
CA LEU A 93 4.41 7.66 -13.92
C LEU A 93 5.92 7.34 -13.90
N GLU A 94 6.70 8.21 -13.26
CA GLU A 94 8.11 7.95 -13.01
C GLU A 94 8.31 6.75 -12.07
N PRO A 95 9.36 5.94 -12.23
CA PRO A 95 9.67 4.87 -11.28
C PRO A 95 10.00 5.44 -9.91
N LEU A 96 9.63 4.72 -8.85
CA LEU A 96 10.03 5.06 -7.50
C LEU A 96 11.51 4.72 -7.31
N ARG A 97 12.27 5.68 -6.76
CA ARG A 97 13.69 5.49 -6.45
C ARG A 97 13.86 4.46 -5.36
N VAL A 98 14.80 3.54 -5.58
CA VAL A 98 15.35 2.69 -4.54
C VAL A 98 16.31 3.54 -3.72
N GLY A 99 16.18 3.50 -2.39
CA GLY A 99 17.15 4.13 -1.48
C GLY A 99 18.51 3.47 -1.60
#